data_AF-A0A6P6Y8F6-F1
#
_entry.id   AF-A0A6P6Y8F6-F1
#
_cell.length_a   1.000
_cell.length_b   1.000
_cell.length_c   1.000
_cell.angle_alpha   90.00
_cell.angle_beta   90.00
_cell.angle_gamma   90.00
#
_symmetry.space_group_name_H-M   'P 1'
#
loop_
_entity.id
_entity.type
_entity.pdbx_description
1 polymer ?
#
loop_
_entity_poly.entity_id
_entity_poly.type
_entity_poly.pdbx_seq_one_letter_code
_entity_poly.pdbx_strand_id
1 'polypeptide(L)'
;MNYLSRIVVAIIAMTLMLMMRNGQCSGNVGRSHVQRPFSAAGAASNIGPISPLVFQKYNLTPASSIVGTSVAPTEQLFNYVPAPIAIAASNPHHHHHHHSSKSSLLTPDSSSALPIMTALKSLSHQARTVASSPAALMAAAQAAVPISLNAALSGASSNIPVTYKFDLPDSFSGALEPNNLLAGATRLFEGQIVGPTSLAIHKDFIYAGTAGGAVWRGNLRTGNATRIAKINNEMCEKKSWDSSLCGRPLGVRVDSNGVLYFVDAYLGLHSIHFDSDDRVQLTPLLSVEQIGGKYMGHLVLDEGAGSNGGHMVYVTIASAKRDLTQWTAMVIEPDTTGFVAQYDTGSGQYSIIWDKLWYPTSIEITDDRTALLVAEFSSRKVLKYYIKGPKKGTSEIWVENLPGESDHLIRSADKTKETYWMPIVNARNQSKPNLLDFMSDKPYLRKELLDIYAKMGNRIEQLGQEYQNEQLERLGFQMKTSLQFYQQNVGNNYGLILELDANGNILGSLHSVAGVNSFISEALEGESDSPNERVLYIGSFGYPYILKLVIRKPAIDIASRLAVVAAAAQQTPTIVSLNDPAALRMIQRSGYSAAISNDTATNIGMISPLLLHQSLNSTTAANQWSSVRHRY
;
A
#
# COMPACT_ATOMS: atom_id res chain seq x y z
N MET A 1 38.17 15.27 9.86
CA MET A 1 36.69 15.32 9.98
C MET A 1 36.19 16.22 8.88
N ASN A 2 35.49 15.67 7.88
CA ASN A 2 35.33 16.33 6.59
C ASN A 2 34.02 17.14 6.53
N TYR A 3 33.87 17.96 5.49
CA TYR A 3 32.70 18.82 5.29
C TYR A 3 31.38 18.01 5.30
N LEU A 4 31.36 16.83 4.70
CA LEU A 4 30.23 15.88 4.77
C LEU A 4 29.84 15.53 6.20
N SER A 5 30.80 15.27 7.11
CA SER A 5 30.49 14.94 8.50
C SER A 5 29.76 16.08 9.22
N ARG A 6 30.03 17.34 8.85
CA ARG A 6 29.30 18.50 9.39
C ARG A 6 27.89 18.61 8.82
N ILE A 7 27.70 18.31 7.53
CA ILE A 7 26.38 18.28 6.88
C ILE A 7 25.51 17.16 7.50
N VAL A 8 26.06 15.95 7.64
CA VAL A 8 25.35 14.80 8.24
C VAL A 8 24.97 15.10 9.69
N VAL A 9 25.87 15.66 10.51
CA VAL A 9 25.55 16.09 11.88
C VAL A 9 24.50 17.20 11.90
N ALA A 10 24.51 18.14 10.96
CA ALA A 10 23.50 19.19 10.87
C ALA A 10 22.11 18.64 10.50
N ILE A 11 22.03 17.68 9.56
CA ILE A 11 20.78 16.98 9.22
C ILE A 11 20.25 16.23 10.45
N ILE A 12 21.08 15.43 11.13
CA ILE A 12 20.71 14.68 12.34
C ILE A 12 20.21 15.62 13.45
N ALA A 13 20.90 16.74 13.69
CA ALA A 13 20.48 17.74 14.66
C ALA A 13 19.14 18.40 14.29
N MET A 14 18.92 18.69 13.01
CA MET A 14 17.68 19.27 12.51
C MET A 14 16.50 18.28 12.63
N THR A 15 16.70 17.00 12.32
CA THR A 15 15.72 15.93 12.56
C THR A 15 15.39 15.79 14.05
N LEU A 16 16.39 15.78 14.94
CA LEU A 16 16.17 15.71 16.39
C LEU A 16 15.40 16.92 16.94
N MET A 17 15.70 18.13 16.44
CA MET A 17 14.93 19.34 16.80
C MET A 17 13.48 19.27 16.32
N LEU A 18 13.23 18.74 15.12
CA LEU A 18 11.88 18.54 14.59
C LEU A 18 11.09 17.49 15.40
N MET A 19 11.72 16.38 15.79
CA MET A 19 11.12 15.36 16.65
C MET A 19 10.71 15.93 18.02
N MET A 20 11.59 16.70 18.66
CA MET A 20 11.27 17.37 19.95
C MET A 20 10.15 18.41 19.79
N ARG A 21 10.14 19.17 18.69
CA ARG A 21 9.14 20.21 18.42
C ARG A 21 7.74 19.64 18.14
N ASN A 22 7.65 18.43 17.61
CA ASN A 22 6.39 17.77 17.25
C ASN A 22 5.81 16.90 18.39
N GLY A 23 6.33 17.00 19.62
CA GLY A 23 5.71 16.42 20.82
C GLY A 23 5.84 14.89 20.97
N GLN A 24 6.50 14.20 20.05
CA GLN A 24 6.65 12.73 20.06
C GLN A 24 7.44 12.17 21.26
N CYS A 25 8.04 13.03 22.09
CA CYS A 25 8.69 12.67 23.36
C CYS A 25 8.01 13.30 24.59
N SER A 26 6.70 13.60 24.53
CA SER A 26 5.95 14.05 25.70
C SER A 26 5.49 12.86 26.56
N GLY A 27 6.29 12.53 27.59
CA GLY A 27 5.94 11.51 28.58
C GLY A 27 4.80 11.98 29.50
N ASN A 28 3.56 11.61 29.15
CA ASN A 28 2.36 12.04 29.86
C ASN A 28 2.19 11.32 31.21
N VAL A 29 2.91 11.78 32.25
CA VAL A 29 2.79 11.27 33.63
C VAL A 29 1.49 11.78 34.28
N GLY A 30 0.36 11.29 33.77
CA GLY A 30 -0.96 11.58 34.30
C GLY A 30 -1.17 10.90 35.65
N ARG A 31 -1.33 11.68 36.72
CA ARG A 31 -1.79 11.16 38.02
C ARG A 31 -3.21 10.62 37.90
N SER A 32 -3.39 9.31 38.02
CA SER A 32 -4.71 8.69 38.08
C SER A 32 -5.40 9.00 39.42
N HIS A 33 -6.47 9.79 39.37
CA HIS A 33 -7.40 9.91 40.50
C HIS A 33 -8.23 8.62 40.60
N VAL A 34 -8.20 7.99 41.78
CA VAL A 34 -9.00 6.79 42.05
C VAL A 34 -10.47 7.17 42.24
N GLN A 35 -11.34 6.74 41.33
CA GLN A 35 -12.77 6.60 41.58
C GLN A 35 -13.13 5.11 41.70
N ARG A 36 -13.95 4.78 42.71
CA ARG A 36 -14.49 3.43 42.93
C ARG A 36 -15.81 3.26 42.17
N PRO A 37 -16.07 2.10 41.56
CA PRO A 37 -17.40 1.54 41.43
C PRO A 37 -17.74 0.60 42.62
N PHE A 38 -19.00 0.17 42.69
CA PHE A 38 -19.56 -0.62 43.80
C PHE A 38 -19.35 -2.13 43.70
N SER A 39 -19.61 -2.82 44.81
CA SER A 39 -19.55 -4.28 44.98
C SER A 39 -20.79 -5.03 44.50
N ALA A 40 -20.61 -6.24 43.96
CA ALA A 40 -21.59 -7.32 43.99
C ALA A 40 -20.86 -8.69 44.11
N ALA A 41 -21.56 -9.71 44.62
CA ALA A 41 -21.03 -11.07 44.80
C ALA A 41 -20.88 -11.84 43.45
N GLY A 42 -20.15 -12.95 43.35
CA GLY A 42 -19.31 -13.63 44.34
C GLY A 42 -19.43 -15.17 44.25
N ALA A 43 -18.30 -15.87 44.09
CA ALA A 43 -18.18 -17.34 44.14
C ALA A 43 -16.74 -17.71 44.55
N ALA A 44 -16.51 -18.91 45.10
CA ALA A 44 -15.28 -19.22 45.84
C ALA A 44 -14.38 -20.31 45.21
N SER A 45 -13.06 -20.08 45.36
CA SER A 45 -11.99 -21.04 45.71
C SER A 45 -11.83 -22.38 44.97
N ASN A 46 -10.63 -22.60 44.39
CA ASN A 46 -9.62 -23.50 44.99
C ASN A 46 -8.21 -23.28 44.38
N ILE A 47 -7.17 -23.90 44.96
CA ILE A 47 -5.76 -23.44 44.82
C ILE A 47 -4.76 -24.57 44.47
N GLY A 48 -3.95 -24.33 43.43
CA GLY A 48 -2.58 -24.88 43.22
C GLY A 48 -2.42 -26.35 42.80
N PRO A 49 -1.17 -26.85 42.60
CA PRO A 49 0.14 -26.17 42.61
C PRO A 49 0.85 -26.19 41.22
N ILE A 50 2.20 -26.05 41.18
CA ILE A 50 3.00 -25.75 39.96
C ILE A 50 4.18 -26.74 39.78
N SER A 51 4.64 -26.97 38.53
CA SER A 51 5.97 -27.51 38.06
C SER A 51 6.00 -28.99 37.60
N PRO A 52 6.96 -29.43 36.73
CA PRO A 52 7.79 -28.70 35.74
C PRO A 52 7.90 -29.36 34.32
N LEU A 53 8.46 -28.60 33.37
CA LEU A 53 9.20 -28.96 32.13
C LEU A 53 9.25 -30.43 31.61
N VAL A 54 8.77 -30.64 30.36
CA VAL A 54 9.33 -31.62 29.39
C VAL A 54 9.25 -31.04 27.95
N PHE A 55 10.23 -31.34 27.08
CA PHE A 55 10.26 -30.99 25.66
C PHE A 55 9.42 -31.95 24.79
N GLN A 56 8.65 -31.43 23.80
CA GLN A 56 8.47 -32.14 22.52
C GLN A 56 8.06 -31.20 21.36
N LYS A 57 8.33 -31.65 20.13
CA LYS A 57 7.84 -31.05 18.87
C LYS A 57 6.39 -31.50 18.62
N TYR A 58 5.58 -30.70 17.91
CA TYR A 58 5.07 -31.00 16.55
C TYR A 58 3.91 -30.10 16.11
N ASN A 59 3.81 -29.92 14.78
CA ASN A 59 2.65 -29.66 13.92
C ASN A 59 1.60 -28.58 14.28
N LEU A 60 1.33 -27.75 13.27
CA LEU A 60 0.14 -26.90 13.18
C LEU A 60 -1.14 -27.75 13.17
N THR A 61 -2.16 -27.30 13.90
CA THR A 61 -3.52 -27.86 13.86
C THR A 61 -4.53 -26.82 13.34
N PRO A 62 -5.53 -27.23 12.54
CA PRO A 62 -6.56 -26.32 12.05
C PRO A 62 -7.55 -25.97 13.16
N ALA A 63 -7.93 -24.69 13.26
CA ALA A 63 -8.93 -24.23 14.22
C ALA A 63 -10.34 -24.66 13.79
N SER A 64 -11.05 -25.38 14.68
CA SER A 64 -12.46 -25.70 14.51
C SER A 64 -13.36 -24.56 15.01
N SER A 65 -14.61 -24.55 14.52
CA SER A 65 -15.56 -23.45 14.69
C SER A 65 -16.04 -23.25 16.13
N ILE A 66 -16.05 -22.00 16.61
CA ILE A 66 -16.93 -21.54 17.69
C ILE A 66 -17.69 -20.31 17.19
N VAL A 67 -19.03 -20.38 17.23
CA VAL A 67 -19.91 -19.24 16.97
C VAL A 67 -20.16 -18.53 18.29
N GLY A 68 -19.78 -17.25 18.40
CA GLY A 68 -19.92 -16.50 19.66
C GLY A 68 -19.71 -14.98 19.53
N THR A 69 -20.82 -14.26 19.40
CA THR A 69 -21.07 -12.85 19.82
C THR A 69 -20.02 -11.76 19.59
N SER A 70 -20.45 -10.65 18.98
CA SER A 70 -19.65 -9.45 18.75
C SER A 70 -19.18 -8.74 20.03
N VAL A 71 -17.87 -8.70 20.25
CA VAL A 71 -17.18 -7.62 20.97
C VAL A 71 -15.97 -7.22 20.13
N ALA A 72 -15.90 -5.98 19.66
CA ALA A 72 -14.78 -5.48 18.88
C ALA A 72 -13.63 -5.04 19.82
N PRO A 73 -12.42 -5.62 19.72
CA PRO A 73 -11.24 -5.04 20.34
C PRO A 73 -10.82 -3.81 19.54
N THR A 74 -10.70 -2.64 20.19
CA THR A 74 -10.06 -1.47 19.57
C THR A 74 -8.55 -1.67 19.52
N GLU A 75 -8.05 -2.37 18.50
CA GLU A 75 -6.63 -2.37 18.15
C GLU A 75 -6.18 -0.94 17.80
N GLN A 76 -5.05 -0.48 18.35
CA GLN A 76 -4.57 0.88 18.10
C GLN A 76 -3.94 0.97 16.69
N LEU A 77 -4.47 1.89 15.89
CA LEU A 77 -4.31 1.91 14.43
C LEU A 77 -2.88 2.14 13.93
N PHE A 78 -2.58 1.49 12.81
CA PHE A 78 -1.38 1.70 11.99
C PHE A 78 -1.40 3.08 11.29
N ASN A 79 -1.20 4.16 12.04
CA ASN A 79 -1.09 5.51 11.47
C ASN A 79 0.26 5.71 10.75
N TYR A 80 0.33 5.27 9.49
CA TYR A 80 1.46 5.55 8.57
C TYR A 80 1.42 6.96 7.97
N VAL A 81 0.34 7.72 8.19
CA VAL A 81 0.09 9.06 7.62
C VAL A 81 -0.14 10.07 8.76
N PRO A 82 0.54 11.23 8.77
CA PRO A 82 0.27 12.29 9.74
C PRO A 82 -1.05 12.99 9.42
N ALA A 83 -1.92 13.16 10.43
CA ALA A 83 -3.19 13.85 10.26
C ALA A 83 -2.99 15.38 10.04
N PRO A 84 -3.81 16.03 9.19
CA PRO A 84 -3.75 17.48 9.00
C PRO A 84 -4.23 18.22 10.26
N ILE A 85 -3.41 19.12 10.78
CA ILE A 85 -3.72 19.89 12.00
C ILE A 85 -4.62 21.08 11.63
N ALA A 86 -5.88 21.03 12.06
CA ALA A 86 -6.75 22.20 12.11
C ALA A 86 -6.42 23.06 13.35
N ILE A 87 -6.14 24.34 13.15
CA ILE A 87 -5.82 25.27 14.25
C ILE A 87 -7.12 25.89 14.78
N ALA A 88 -7.49 25.56 16.01
CA ALA A 88 -8.50 26.26 16.80
C ALA A 88 -7.83 26.92 18.01
N ALA A 89 -8.18 28.18 18.31
CA ALA A 89 -7.50 28.98 19.32
C ALA A 89 -8.46 29.45 20.43
N SER A 90 -8.04 29.29 21.69
CA SER A 90 -8.66 29.93 22.86
C SER A 90 -7.64 30.08 24.01
N ASN A 91 -7.81 31.12 24.82
CA ASN A 91 -6.84 31.53 25.86
C ASN A 91 -6.99 30.76 27.19
N PRO A 92 -5.91 30.67 28.00
CA PRO A 92 -5.97 30.17 29.37
C PRO A 92 -6.38 31.27 30.37
N HIS A 93 -6.96 30.86 31.50
CA HIS A 93 -7.06 31.67 32.73
C HIS A 93 -6.56 30.86 33.94
N HIS A 94 -5.78 31.49 34.82
CA HIS A 94 -5.31 30.92 36.09
C HIS A 94 -6.38 31.02 37.19
N HIS A 95 -6.30 30.14 38.19
CA HIS A 95 -6.50 30.53 39.60
C HIS A 95 -5.71 29.61 40.56
N HIS A 96 -5.24 30.18 41.67
CA HIS A 96 -4.60 29.47 42.80
C HIS A 96 -5.62 29.11 43.88
N HIS A 97 -5.31 28.13 44.75
CA HIS A 97 -5.66 28.19 46.19
C HIS A 97 -4.70 27.35 47.06
N HIS A 98 -4.51 27.77 48.31
CA HIS A 98 -3.78 27.07 49.38
C HIS A 98 -4.73 26.26 50.29
N HIS A 99 -4.21 25.26 51.02
CA HIS A 99 -4.52 25.04 52.45
C HIS A 99 -3.47 24.14 53.15
N SER A 100 -3.55 23.97 54.49
CA SER A 100 -2.42 23.50 55.33
C SER A 100 -2.81 22.93 56.71
N SER A 101 -2.18 21.80 57.11
CA SER A 101 -2.08 21.23 58.48
C SER A 101 -1.07 20.05 58.41
N LYS A 102 -0.12 19.72 59.31
CA LYS A 102 -0.01 19.62 60.79
C LYS A 102 -1.02 18.63 61.41
N SER A 103 -0.68 17.62 62.22
CA SER A 103 0.58 16.94 62.66
C SER A 103 0.18 15.59 63.33
N SER A 104 0.95 14.75 64.06
CA SER A 104 2.29 14.84 64.68
C SER A 104 2.87 13.45 65.06
N LEU A 105 4.21 13.32 65.05
CA LEU A 105 5.11 12.61 66.00
C LEU A 105 4.64 11.42 66.89
N LEU A 106 5.39 10.30 66.84
CA LEU A 106 5.73 9.44 68.00
C LEU A 106 6.95 8.51 67.69
N THR A 107 7.82 8.29 68.69
CA THR A 107 9.08 7.47 68.74
C THR A 107 9.43 7.22 70.23
N PRO A 108 10.37 6.34 70.67
CA PRO A 108 11.38 5.52 69.95
C PRO A 108 11.15 3.99 70.20
N ASP A 109 12.07 3.00 70.15
CA ASP A 109 13.46 2.91 70.64
C ASP A 109 14.30 1.72 70.07
N SER A 110 15.62 1.78 70.32
CA SER A 110 16.71 0.74 70.32
C SER A 110 16.51 -0.69 69.74
N SER A 111 17.50 -1.40 69.17
CA SER A 111 18.90 -1.07 68.77
C SER A 111 19.61 -2.27 68.11
N SER A 112 20.46 -2.05 67.10
CA SER A 112 21.66 -2.87 66.81
C SER A 112 22.66 -2.06 65.96
N ALA A 113 23.96 -2.40 65.99
CA ALA A 113 25.04 -1.48 65.64
C ALA A 113 25.83 -1.80 64.35
N LEU A 114 26.54 -0.78 63.88
CA LEU A 114 27.30 -0.70 62.62
C LEU A 114 28.59 -1.55 62.61
N PRO A 115 29.24 -1.79 61.44
CA PRO A 115 30.29 -0.85 61.02
C PRO A 115 30.49 -0.68 59.49
N ILE A 116 29.88 0.34 58.88
CA ILE A 116 30.34 0.94 57.61
C ILE A 116 30.21 2.48 57.71
N MET A 117 31.14 3.14 58.42
CA MET A 117 31.20 4.62 58.46
C MET A 117 32.61 5.22 58.29
N THR A 118 33.53 4.46 57.69
CA THR A 118 34.93 4.89 57.47
C THR A 118 35.26 5.19 56.00
N ALA A 119 34.30 5.09 55.09
CA ALA A 119 34.50 5.22 53.63
C ALA A 119 33.89 6.50 53.00
N LEU A 120 33.11 7.30 53.74
CA LEU A 120 32.35 8.44 53.20
C LEU A 120 32.74 9.82 53.76
N LYS A 121 33.96 9.96 54.31
CA LYS A 121 34.52 11.25 54.77
C LYS A 121 35.76 11.74 54.02
N SER A 122 36.21 11.05 52.98
CA SER A 122 37.31 11.47 52.10
C SER A 122 36.85 12.05 50.75
N LEU A 123 35.63 11.76 50.30
CA LEU A 123 35.13 12.16 48.96
C LEU A 123 34.29 13.45 48.95
N SER A 124 34.05 14.09 50.10
CA SER A 124 33.19 15.27 50.21
C SER A 124 33.92 16.62 50.04
N HIS A 125 35.24 16.64 49.81
CA HIS A 125 36.03 17.89 49.73
C HIS A 125 36.73 18.16 48.38
N GLN A 126 36.57 17.29 47.37
CA GLN A 126 37.09 17.51 46.00
C GLN A 126 36.00 17.66 44.93
N ALA A 127 34.72 17.66 45.31
CA ALA A 127 33.57 17.80 44.40
C ALA A 127 32.95 19.22 44.38
N ARG A 128 33.75 20.28 44.56
CA ARG A 128 33.30 21.70 44.52
C ARG A 128 34.31 22.67 43.87
N THR A 129 34.78 22.35 42.67
CA THR A 129 35.35 23.31 41.70
C THR A 129 35.36 22.68 40.30
N VAL A 130 35.67 23.49 39.28
CA VAL A 130 35.83 23.08 37.86
C VAL A 130 34.53 22.63 37.17
N ALA A 131 33.65 23.60 36.90
CA ALA A 131 32.62 23.51 35.86
C ALA A 131 32.60 24.83 35.07
N SER A 132 33.54 25.01 34.13
CA SER A 132 33.68 26.28 33.39
C SER A 132 34.50 26.22 32.08
N SER A 133 34.31 25.20 31.22
CA SER A 133 34.58 25.34 29.77
C SER A 133 33.95 24.21 28.93
N PRO A 134 33.22 24.52 27.84
CA PRO A 134 32.78 23.52 26.86
C PRO A 134 33.93 22.77 26.15
N ALA A 135 35.13 23.34 26.11
CA ALA A 135 36.29 22.74 25.43
C ALA A 135 36.76 21.42 26.09
N ALA A 136 36.58 21.27 27.40
CA ALA A 136 37.04 20.09 28.14
C ALA A 136 36.29 18.81 27.72
N LEU A 137 34.99 18.89 27.40
CA LEU A 137 34.23 17.74 26.89
C LEU A 137 34.66 17.33 25.49
N MET A 138 35.07 18.26 24.62
CA MET A 138 35.62 17.90 23.31
C MET A 138 36.99 17.22 23.40
N ALA A 139 37.85 17.62 24.36
CA ALA A 139 39.13 16.96 24.58
C ALA A 139 38.96 15.50 25.02
N ALA A 140 38.04 15.22 25.95
CA ALA A 140 37.73 13.85 26.38
C ALA A 140 37.21 12.97 25.22
N ALA A 141 36.41 13.53 24.31
CA ALA A 141 35.89 12.82 23.14
C ALA A 141 36.96 12.50 22.07
N GLN A 142 38.14 13.11 22.12
CA GLN A 142 39.21 12.92 21.13
C GLN A 142 40.30 11.93 21.55
N ALA A 143 40.28 11.44 22.80
CA ALA A 143 41.27 10.51 23.33
C ALA A 143 40.87 9.01 23.27
N ALA A 144 39.63 8.70 22.87
CA ALA A 144 39.06 7.34 22.91
C ALA A 144 39.03 6.61 21.54
N VAL A 145 39.70 7.15 20.52
CA VAL A 145 39.86 6.54 19.19
C VAL A 145 41.32 6.73 18.77
N PRO A 146 42.17 5.68 18.85
CA PRO A 146 42.07 4.60 17.86
C PRO A 146 42.36 3.18 18.38
N ILE A 147 41.88 2.16 17.65
CA ILE A 147 42.55 0.88 17.31
C ILE A 147 41.63 -0.01 16.46
N SER A 148 40.32 0.02 16.71
CA SER A 148 39.33 -0.90 16.10
C SER A 148 39.14 -0.78 14.58
N LEU A 149 39.67 0.26 13.93
CA LEU A 149 39.30 0.63 12.56
C LEU A 149 39.86 -0.31 11.48
N ASN A 150 41.02 -0.94 11.72
CA ASN A 150 41.67 -1.81 10.72
C ASN A 150 41.17 -3.27 10.76
N ALA A 151 40.50 -3.69 11.84
CA ALA A 151 39.95 -5.04 11.97
C ALA A 151 38.59 -5.21 11.25
N ALA A 152 37.89 -4.11 10.94
CA ALA A 152 36.56 -4.13 10.33
C ALA A 152 36.57 -4.23 8.78
N LEU A 153 37.75 -4.23 8.14
CA LEU A 153 37.89 -4.13 6.68
C LEU A 153 38.09 -5.48 5.96
N SER A 154 38.15 -6.60 6.69
CA SER A 154 38.37 -7.95 6.13
C SER A 154 37.09 -8.77 5.89
N GLY A 155 35.92 -8.28 6.30
CA GLY A 155 34.64 -9.01 6.22
C GLY A 155 33.57 -8.40 5.31
N ALA A 156 33.82 -7.25 4.69
CA ALA A 156 32.85 -6.62 3.79
C ALA A 156 32.96 -7.21 2.38
N SER A 157 31.89 -7.87 1.90
CA SER A 157 31.75 -8.12 0.47
C SER A 157 31.70 -6.79 -0.30
N SER A 158 32.17 -6.79 -1.56
CA SER A 158 32.37 -5.61 -2.38
C SER A 158 31.06 -5.01 -2.91
N ASN A 159 30.20 -4.56 -2.00
CA ASN A 159 29.08 -3.66 -2.28
C ASN A 159 29.65 -2.27 -2.64
N ILE A 160 30.14 -2.14 -3.88
CA ILE A 160 30.31 -0.87 -4.57
C ILE A 160 28.91 -0.26 -4.67
N PRO A 161 28.60 0.89 -4.02
CA PRO A 161 27.22 1.34 -3.96
C PRO A 161 26.80 1.92 -5.32
N VAL A 162 25.58 1.58 -5.74
CA VAL A 162 25.10 1.75 -7.10
C VAL A 162 24.95 3.23 -7.41
N THR A 163 25.69 3.73 -8.40
CA THR A 163 25.51 5.10 -8.90
C THR A 163 24.42 5.10 -9.96
N TYR A 164 23.42 5.97 -9.81
CA TYR A 164 22.33 6.11 -10.76
C TYR A 164 21.93 7.57 -10.90
N LYS A 165 21.31 7.90 -12.03
CA LYS A 165 20.56 9.14 -12.25
C LYS A 165 19.43 8.78 -13.22
N PHE A 166 18.21 9.16 -12.88
CA PHE A 166 17.04 9.01 -13.74
C PHE A 166 16.44 10.39 -13.93
N ASP A 167 16.20 10.77 -15.18
CA ASP A 167 15.65 12.06 -15.50
C ASP A 167 14.15 12.07 -15.18
N LEU A 168 13.71 13.14 -14.51
CA LEU A 168 12.30 13.42 -14.28
C LEU A 168 11.75 14.21 -15.47
N PRO A 169 10.44 14.16 -15.78
CA PRO A 169 9.85 15.09 -16.74
C PRO A 169 10.05 16.54 -16.28
N ASP A 170 10.21 17.47 -17.23
CA ASP A 170 10.36 18.91 -16.93
C ASP A 170 9.15 19.44 -16.14
N SER A 171 7.95 19.06 -16.58
CA SER A 171 6.67 19.43 -15.98
C SER A 171 5.62 18.33 -16.16
N PHE A 172 4.46 18.50 -15.55
CA PHE A 172 3.31 17.62 -15.71
C PHE A 172 2.32 18.29 -16.69
N SER A 173 2.16 17.70 -17.88
CA SER A 173 1.44 18.30 -19.02
C SER A 173 0.93 17.22 -19.99
N GLY A 174 -0.11 17.54 -20.77
CA GLY A 174 -0.68 16.60 -21.75
C GLY A 174 -1.28 15.37 -21.06
N ALA A 175 -0.83 14.16 -21.42
CA ALA A 175 -1.27 12.93 -20.75
C ALA A 175 -0.85 12.81 -19.27
N LEU A 176 -0.04 13.75 -18.76
CA LEU A 176 0.33 13.92 -17.35
C LEU A 176 -0.30 15.18 -16.71
N GLU A 177 -1.26 15.85 -17.34
CA GLU A 177 -1.78 17.14 -16.85
C GLU A 177 -2.48 17.03 -15.47
N PRO A 178 -2.06 17.82 -14.45
CA PRO A 178 -2.59 17.70 -13.10
C PRO A 178 -4.08 18.01 -12.96
N ASN A 179 -4.87 16.96 -12.79
CA ASN A 179 -6.26 17.04 -12.35
C ASN A 179 -6.36 16.85 -10.81
N ASN A 180 -7.56 16.57 -10.30
CA ASN A 180 -7.74 16.19 -8.89
C ASN A 180 -8.75 15.03 -8.72
N LEU A 181 -8.86 14.15 -9.73
CA LEU A 181 -9.88 13.10 -9.81
C LEU A 181 -9.76 12.08 -8.67
N LEU A 182 -8.54 11.73 -8.24
CA LEU A 182 -8.34 10.79 -7.13
C LEU A 182 -8.91 11.30 -5.81
N ALA A 183 -8.98 12.61 -5.60
CA ALA A 183 -9.54 13.20 -4.37
C ALA A 183 -11.07 13.02 -4.27
N GLY A 184 -11.75 12.65 -5.36
CA GLY A 184 -13.17 12.29 -5.37
C GLY A 184 -13.48 10.84 -5.01
N ALA A 185 -12.47 10.01 -4.71
CA ALA A 185 -12.67 8.60 -4.36
C ALA A 185 -13.31 8.44 -2.97
N THR A 186 -14.32 7.58 -2.86
CA THR A 186 -14.97 7.22 -1.59
C THR A 186 -14.21 6.13 -0.86
N ARG A 187 -14.45 5.98 0.45
CA ARG A 187 -13.79 4.95 1.29
C ARG A 187 -14.71 3.75 1.49
N LEU A 188 -14.14 2.55 1.38
CA LEU A 188 -14.79 1.26 1.66
C LEU A 188 -14.04 0.52 2.77
N PHE A 189 -14.78 -0.23 3.58
CA PHE A 189 -14.24 -1.06 4.68
C PHE A 189 -13.36 -0.27 5.67
N GLU A 190 -13.70 1.00 5.91
CA GLU A 190 -12.90 1.91 6.75
C GLU A 190 -12.80 1.39 8.20
N GLY A 191 -11.57 1.31 8.70
CA GLY A 191 -11.23 0.69 9.98
C GLY A 191 -11.20 -0.84 9.98
N GLN A 192 -11.68 -1.52 8.93
CA GLN A 192 -11.73 -2.98 8.84
C GLN A 192 -10.55 -3.57 8.05
N ILE A 193 -10.17 -2.96 6.92
CA ILE A 193 -9.10 -3.43 6.04
C ILE A 193 -7.94 -2.42 6.09
N VAL A 194 -6.81 -2.82 6.68
CA VAL A 194 -5.70 -1.89 7.00
C VAL A 194 -4.46 -2.13 6.14
N GLY A 195 -4.08 -1.14 5.34
CA GLY A 195 -2.97 -1.21 4.39
C GLY A 195 -3.17 -2.21 3.24
N PRO A 196 -4.32 -2.22 2.52
CA PRO A 196 -4.54 -3.13 1.38
C PRO A 196 -3.60 -2.80 0.22
N THR A 197 -2.55 -3.60 -0.02
CA THR A 197 -1.52 -3.31 -1.05
C THR A 197 -1.87 -3.81 -2.45
N SER A 198 -2.57 -4.95 -2.52
CA SER A 198 -3.04 -5.56 -3.77
C SER A 198 -4.42 -6.16 -3.53
N LEU A 199 -5.21 -6.18 -4.60
CA LEU A 199 -6.63 -6.44 -4.65
C LEU A 199 -6.90 -7.54 -5.69
N ALA A 200 -7.93 -8.33 -5.42
CA ALA A 200 -8.55 -9.19 -6.43
C ALA A 200 -10.07 -9.09 -6.29
N ILE A 201 -10.83 -9.18 -7.39
CA ILE A 201 -12.29 -9.17 -7.37
C ILE A 201 -12.80 -10.47 -7.99
N HIS A 202 -13.72 -11.13 -7.30
CA HIS A 202 -14.44 -12.30 -7.81
C HIS A 202 -15.88 -12.24 -7.33
N LYS A 203 -16.83 -12.15 -8.29
CA LYS A 203 -18.26 -11.93 -8.01
C LYS A 203 -18.43 -10.68 -7.13
N ASP A 204 -19.24 -10.76 -6.08
CA ASP A 204 -19.52 -9.64 -5.16
C ASP A 204 -18.42 -9.35 -4.12
N PHE A 205 -17.27 -10.02 -4.21
CA PHE A 205 -16.21 -9.94 -3.21
C PHE A 205 -14.94 -9.30 -3.75
N ILE A 206 -14.36 -8.41 -2.95
CA ILE A 206 -12.99 -7.91 -3.11
C ILE A 206 -12.10 -8.51 -2.02
N TYR A 207 -10.91 -8.95 -2.41
CA TYR A 207 -9.94 -9.63 -1.55
C TYR A 207 -8.68 -8.76 -1.45
N ALA A 208 -8.08 -8.67 -0.25
CA ALA A 208 -6.93 -7.80 -0.03
C ALA A 208 -5.95 -8.36 1.01
N GLY A 209 -4.65 -8.17 0.76
CA GLY A 209 -3.57 -8.42 1.71
C GLY A 209 -3.30 -7.19 2.60
N THR A 210 -3.31 -7.36 3.93
CA THR A 210 -3.24 -6.24 4.90
C THR A 210 -1.97 -6.26 5.75
N ALA A 211 -1.71 -5.14 6.43
CA ALA A 211 -0.78 -5.12 7.56
C ALA A 211 -1.20 -6.17 8.63
N GLY A 212 -0.23 -6.72 9.36
CA GLY A 212 -0.49 -7.72 10.40
C GLY A 212 -0.79 -9.15 9.90
N GLY A 213 -0.30 -9.54 8.72
CA GLY A 213 -0.29 -10.94 8.28
C GLY A 213 -1.61 -11.51 7.75
N ALA A 214 -2.60 -10.67 7.47
CA ALA A 214 -3.96 -11.10 7.18
C ALA A 214 -4.37 -10.94 5.71
N VAL A 215 -5.24 -11.84 5.25
CA VAL A 215 -5.98 -11.73 4.00
C VAL A 215 -7.46 -11.54 4.35
N TRP A 216 -8.05 -10.50 3.79
CA TRP A 216 -9.44 -10.10 4.02
C TRP A 216 -10.29 -10.28 2.77
N ARG A 217 -11.58 -10.52 2.98
CA ARG A 217 -12.64 -10.55 1.99
C ARG A 217 -13.69 -9.50 2.35
N GLY A 218 -13.77 -8.42 1.59
CA GLY A 218 -14.82 -7.40 1.67
C GLY A 218 -15.97 -7.73 0.72
N ASN A 219 -17.21 -7.65 1.19
CA ASN A 219 -18.39 -7.79 0.33
C ASN A 219 -18.81 -6.42 -0.22
N LEU A 220 -18.82 -6.27 -1.54
CA LEU A 220 -19.06 -5.00 -2.24
C LEU A 220 -20.53 -4.53 -2.18
N ARG A 221 -21.48 -5.42 -1.85
CA ARG A 221 -22.91 -5.07 -1.68
C ARG A 221 -23.27 -4.64 -0.26
N THR A 222 -22.65 -5.26 0.76
CA THR A 222 -23.00 -5.02 2.18
C THR A 222 -22.02 -4.11 2.92
N GLY A 223 -20.82 -3.89 2.39
CA GLY A 223 -19.78 -3.06 3.05
C GLY A 223 -19.09 -3.73 4.25
N ASN A 224 -19.41 -5.00 4.53
CA ASN A 224 -18.80 -5.80 5.60
C ASN A 224 -17.52 -6.49 5.09
N ALA A 225 -16.48 -6.54 5.90
CA ALA A 225 -15.27 -7.33 5.65
C ALA A 225 -15.09 -8.46 6.68
N THR A 226 -14.63 -9.62 6.18
CA THR A 226 -14.29 -10.80 6.98
C THR A 226 -12.83 -11.18 6.75
N ARG A 227 -12.06 -11.39 7.82
CA ARG A 227 -10.71 -11.94 7.73
C ARG A 227 -10.79 -13.43 7.38
N ILE A 228 -10.32 -13.81 6.20
CA ILE A 228 -10.38 -15.20 5.72
C ILE A 228 -9.13 -15.99 6.08
N ALA A 229 -7.97 -15.33 6.15
CA ALA A 229 -6.74 -15.91 6.67
C ALA A 229 -5.98 -14.90 7.54
N LYS A 230 -5.24 -15.41 8.53
CA LYS A 230 -4.15 -14.70 9.19
C LYS A 230 -3.03 -15.72 9.34
N ILE A 231 -1.82 -15.37 8.94
CA ILE A 231 -0.62 -16.11 9.32
C ILE A 231 0.02 -15.31 10.46
N ASN A 232 0.27 -15.94 11.61
CA ASN A 232 0.71 -15.22 12.81
C ASN A 232 1.83 -15.94 13.56
N ASN A 233 2.79 -15.15 14.04
CA ASN A 233 3.58 -15.44 15.21
C ASN A 233 2.89 -14.79 16.43
N GLU A 234 2.92 -15.41 17.61
CA GLU A 234 2.45 -14.77 18.86
C GLU A 234 3.13 -13.41 19.12
N MET A 235 4.39 -13.27 18.68
CA MET A 235 5.14 -12.02 18.80
C MET A 235 4.60 -10.88 17.92
N CYS A 236 3.84 -11.17 16.86
CA CYS A 236 3.16 -10.15 16.06
C CYS A 236 2.16 -9.33 16.90
N GLU A 237 1.50 -9.96 17.87
CA GLU A 237 0.50 -9.29 18.72
C GLU A 237 1.13 -8.31 19.72
N LYS A 238 2.43 -8.49 20.01
CA LYS A 238 3.24 -7.61 20.87
C LYS A 238 4.09 -6.61 20.09
N LYS A 239 4.33 -6.87 18.80
CA LYS A 239 5.23 -6.08 17.93
C LYS A 239 4.64 -5.93 16.52
N SER A 240 3.40 -5.46 16.44
CA SER A 240 2.63 -5.39 15.19
C SER A 240 3.26 -4.51 14.10
N TRP A 241 4.15 -3.59 14.48
CA TRP A 241 4.95 -2.77 13.56
C TRP A 241 6.07 -3.54 12.84
N ASP A 242 6.47 -4.72 13.33
CA ASP A 242 7.49 -5.57 12.72
C ASP A 242 6.84 -6.62 11.81
N SER A 243 6.77 -6.29 10.52
CA SER A 243 6.18 -7.18 9.51
C SER A 243 6.94 -8.51 9.36
N SER A 244 8.19 -8.65 9.82
CA SER A 244 8.91 -9.94 9.80
C SER A 244 8.37 -10.95 10.80
N LEU A 245 7.67 -10.47 11.85
CA LEU A 245 6.98 -11.31 12.84
C LEU A 245 5.52 -11.56 12.44
N CYS A 246 4.91 -10.63 11.71
CA CYS A 246 3.51 -10.72 11.31
C CYS A 246 3.30 -11.40 9.95
N GLY A 247 4.27 -11.39 9.04
CA GLY A 247 4.00 -11.53 7.62
C GLY A 247 3.42 -10.24 7.01
N ARG A 248 3.39 -10.21 5.68
CA ARG A 248 2.75 -9.17 4.88
C ARG A 248 2.32 -9.77 3.54
N PRO A 249 1.06 -10.21 3.38
CA PRO A 249 0.49 -10.48 2.08
C PRO A 249 0.51 -9.19 1.24
N LEU A 250 1.22 -9.21 0.11
CA LEU A 250 1.50 -8.03 -0.70
C LEU A 250 0.79 -8.04 -2.04
N GLY A 251 0.90 -9.12 -2.81
CA GLY A 251 0.18 -9.37 -4.06
C GLY A 251 -0.94 -10.40 -3.89
N VAL A 252 -2.11 -10.15 -4.48
CA VAL A 252 -3.27 -11.06 -4.46
C VAL A 252 -3.87 -11.19 -5.87
N ARG A 253 -4.20 -12.41 -6.28
CA ARG A 253 -4.93 -12.74 -7.51
C ARG A 253 -5.99 -13.82 -7.23
N VAL A 254 -6.90 -14.00 -8.17
CA VAL A 254 -7.97 -15.00 -8.13
C VAL A 254 -8.10 -15.62 -9.51
N ASP A 255 -8.31 -16.94 -9.58
CA ASP A 255 -8.58 -17.63 -10.85
C ASP A 255 -10.05 -17.52 -11.26
N SER A 256 -10.39 -18.04 -12.45
CA SER A 256 -11.77 -18.10 -12.94
C SER A 256 -12.72 -18.96 -12.07
N ASN A 257 -12.20 -19.86 -11.23
CA ASN A 257 -13.00 -20.71 -10.34
C ASN A 257 -13.32 -20.04 -8.98
N GLY A 258 -12.48 -19.09 -8.54
CA GLY A 258 -12.55 -18.43 -7.22
C GLY A 258 -11.47 -18.87 -6.22
N VAL A 259 -10.47 -19.63 -6.67
CA VAL A 259 -9.26 -19.94 -5.91
C VAL A 259 -8.38 -18.70 -5.85
N LEU A 260 -8.07 -18.23 -4.64
CA LEU A 260 -7.14 -17.11 -4.45
C LEU A 260 -5.70 -17.63 -4.50
N TYR A 261 -4.82 -16.83 -5.08
CA TYR A 261 -3.37 -16.99 -4.99
C TYR A 261 -2.81 -15.69 -4.40
N PHE A 262 -1.94 -15.78 -3.40
CA PHE A 262 -1.30 -14.61 -2.81
C PHE A 262 0.15 -14.85 -2.46
N VAL A 263 0.95 -13.79 -2.48
CA VAL A 263 2.34 -13.81 -2.03
C VAL A 263 2.48 -13.02 -0.73
N ASP A 264 3.06 -13.67 0.28
CA ASP A 264 3.53 -13.01 1.50
C ASP A 264 5.01 -12.66 1.35
N ALA A 265 5.39 -11.45 1.78
CA ALA A 265 6.76 -10.95 1.68
C ALA A 265 7.81 -11.89 2.26
N TYR A 266 7.49 -12.57 3.36
CA TYR A 266 8.40 -13.43 4.12
C TYR A 266 8.05 -14.91 3.97
N LEU A 267 6.78 -15.25 3.76
CA LEU A 267 6.31 -16.65 3.75
C LEU A 267 6.11 -17.21 2.34
N GLY A 268 6.12 -16.36 1.31
CA GLY A 268 6.07 -16.76 -0.10
C GLY A 268 4.67 -17.02 -0.65
N LEU A 269 4.60 -17.81 -1.72
CA LEU A 269 3.38 -18.07 -2.48
C LEU A 269 2.47 -19.08 -1.77
N HIS A 270 1.19 -18.73 -1.67
CA HIS A 270 0.11 -19.52 -1.07
C HIS A 270 -1.12 -19.51 -1.98
N SER A 271 -2.02 -20.48 -1.79
CA SER A 271 -3.39 -20.43 -2.30
C SER A 271 -4.43 -20.61 -1.21
N ILE A 272 -5.63 -20.07 -1.45
CA ILE A 272 -6.84 -20.32 -0.64
C ILE A 272 -7.92 -20.89 -1.56
N HIS A 273 -8.41 -22.08 -1.20
CA HIS A 273 -9.63 -22.66 -1.74
C HIS A 273 -10.79 -22.44 -0.74
N PHE A 274 -12.01 -22.32 -1.24
CA PHE A 274 -13.24 -22.29 -0.44
C PHE A 274 -14.03 -23.56 -0.72
N ASP A 275 -14.40 -24.32 0.32
CA ASP A 275 -15.25 -25.50 0.17
C ASP A 275 -16.74 -25.14 -0.03
N SER A 276 -17.61 -26.16 -0.13
CA SER A 276 -19.07 -25.97 -0.30
C SER A 276 -19.75 -25.19 0.83
N ASP A 277 -19.11 -25.11 1.98
CA ASP A 277 -19.60 -24.49 3.21
C ASP A 277 -18.91 -23.14 3.47
N ASP A 278 -18.24 -22.58 2.45
CA ASP A 278 -17.45 -21.34 2.50
C ASP A 278 -16.23 -21.40 3.46
N ARG A 279 -15.75 -22.59 3.80
CA ARG A 279 -14.61 -22.78 4.71
C ARG A 279 -13.30 -22.61 3.95
N VAL A 280 -12.34 -21.95 4.59
CA VAL A 280 -11.03 -21.61 4.02
C VAL A 280 -10.04 -22.77 4.17
N GLN A 281 -9.53 -23.27 3.04
CA GLN A 281 -8.37 -24.14 2.98
C GLN A 281 -7.15 -23.35 2.46
N LEU A 282 -6.24 -22.99 3.36
CA LEU A 282 -4.96 -22.34 3.06
C LEU A 282 -3.89 -23.40 2.73
N THR A 283 -3.22 -23.26 1.58
CA THR A 283 -2.15 -24.15 1.13
C THR A 283 -0.87 -23.35 0.81
N PRO A 284 0.27 -23.61 1.46
CA PRO A 284 1.56 -23.05 1.05
C PRO A 284 2.08 -23.75 -0.22
N LEU A 285 2.66 -22.99 -1.16
CA LEU A 285 3.07 -23.47 -2.47
C LEU A 285 4.58 -23.35 -2.74
N LEU A 286 5.19 -22.22 -2.38
CA LEU A 286 6.63 -21.95 -2.56
C LEU A 286 7.12 -20.90 -1.55
N SER A 287 8.06 -21.25 -0.66
CA SER A 287 8.64 -20.28 0.29
C SER A 287 9.62 -19.31 -0.39
N VAL A 288 9.84 -18.14 0.23
CA VAL A 288 10.80 -17.15 -0.30
C VAL A 288 12.25 -17.65 -0.21
N GLU A 289 12.62 -18.40 0.83
CA GLU A 289 13.95 -19.03 0.96
C GLU A 289 14.16 -20.16 -0.04
N GLN A 290 13.11 -20.92 -0.35
CA GLN A 290 13.16 -22.07 -1.26
C GLN A 290 13.54 -21.67 -2.70
N ILE A 291 13.20 -20.43 -3.10
CA ILE A 291 13.62 -19.81 -4.37
C ILE A 291 14.90 -18.97 -4.23
N GLY A 292 15.52 -18.91 -3.05
CA GLY A 292 16.72 -18.10 -2.80
C GLY A 292 16.47 -16.60 -2.64
N GLY A 293 15.22 -16.20 -2.35
CA GLY A 293 14.81 -14.82 -2.10
C GLY A 293 14.90 -14.41 -0.62
N LYS A 294 14.64 -13.12 -0.37
CA LYS A 294 14.37 -12.58 0.97
C LYS A 294 13.12 -11.70 1.08
N TYR A 295 12.56 -11.26 -0.05
CA TYR A 295 11.31 -10.49 -0.13
C TYR A 295 10.58 -10.88 -1.41
N MET A 296 9.42 -11.55 -1.31
CA MET A 296 8.51 -11.81 -2.43
C MET A 296 7.49 -10.66 -2.60
N GLY A 297 7.30 -10.14 -3.80
CA GLY A 297 6.54 -8.90 -4.06
C GLY A 297 5.09 -9.13 -4.48
N HIS A 298 4.93 -9.54 -5.74
CA HIS A 298 3.66 -9.55 -6.48
C HIS A 298 3.56 -10.78 -7.39
N LEU A 299 2.38 -11.05 -7.97
CA LEU A 299 2.14 -12.22 -8.82
C LEU A 299 1.15 -11.96 -9.97
N VAL A 300 1.27 -12.78 -11.03
CA VAL A 300 0.30 -12.92 -12.11
C VAL A 300 0.06 -14.41 -12.44
N LEU A 301 -1.12 -14.73 -12.97
CA LEU A 301 -1.56 -16.09 -13.32
C LEU A 301 -1.72 -16.25 -14.84
N ASP A 302 -0.97 -17.17 -15.46
CA ASP A 302 -1.30 -17.72 -16.79
C ASP A 302 -2.19 -18.96 -16.57
N GLU A 303 -3.50 -18.71 -16.37
CA GLU A 303 -4.50 -19.75 -16.14
C GLU A 303 -4.51 -20.78 -17.29
N GLY A 304 -4.40 -22.07 -16.92
CA GLY A 304 -4.35 -23.20 -17.85
C GLY A 304 -2.97 -23.50 -18.46
N ALA A 305 -1.94 -22.70 -18.19
CA ALA A 305 -0.60 -22.90 -18.74
C ALA A 305 0.34 -23.77 -17.88
N GLY A 306 -0.16 -24.34 -16.77
CA GLY A 306 0.58 -25.30 -15.95
C GLY A 306 0.44 -26.75 -16.46
N SER A 307 1.25 -27.65 -15.91
CA SER A 307 1.09 -29.09 -16.13
C SER A 307 -0.27 -29.58 -15.62
N ASN A 308 -0.78 -30.71 -16.11
CA ASN A 308 -1.97 -31.38 -15.57
C ASN A 308 -3.25 -30.51 -15.49
N GLY A 309 -3.34 -29.43 -16.27
CA GLY A 309 -4.45 -28.46 -16.21
C GLY A 309 -4.30 -27.36 -15.15
N GLY A 310 -3.14 -27.30 -14.48
CA GLY A 310 -2.78 -26.25 -13.53
C GLY A 310 -2.53 -24.89 -14.18
N HIS A 311 -1.88 -24.00 -13.43
CA HIS A 311 -1.58 -22.63 -13.85
C HIS A 311 -0.08 -22.40 -13.77
N MET A 312 0.44 -21.51 -14.62
CA MET A 312 1.78 -20.97 -14.42
C MET A 312 1.65 -19.66 -13.65
N VAL A 313 2.12 -19.65 -12.41
CA VAL A 313 2.21 -18.44 -11.58
C VAL A 313 3.57 -17.80 -11.82
N TYR A 314 3.60 -16.53 -12.20
CA TYR A 314 4.84 -15.75 -12.25
C TYR A 314 4.88 -14.80 -11.05
N VAL A 315 5.99 -14.80 -10.30
CA VAL A 315 6.16 -14.04 -9.05
C VAL A 315 7.40 -13.16 -9.09
N THR A 316 7.29 -11.93 -8.56
CA THR A 316 8.47 -11.08 -8.31
C THR A 316 9.13 -11.43 -6.99
N ILE A 317 10.46 -11.54 -7.00
CA ILE A 317 11.29 -11.50 -5.80
C ILE A 317 12.00 -10.15 -5.83
N ALA A 318 11.64 -9.29 -4.90
CA ALA A 318 12.08 -7.90 -4.79
C ALA A 318 13.57 -7.78 -4.41
N SER A 319 14.11 -8.72 -3.63
CA SER A 319 15.54 -8.86 -3.34
C SER A 319 15.88 -10.30 -2.92
N ALA A 320 17.08 -10.75 -3.30
CA ALA A 320 17.66 -12.01 -2.83
C ALA A 320 18.40 -11.87 -1.48
N LYS A 321 18.69 -10.63 -1.03
CA LYS A 321 19.56 -10.35 0.12
C LYS A 321 18.94 -9.45 1.20
N ARG A 322 17.78 -8.85 0.95
CA ARG A 322 17.05 -7.97 1.89
C ARG A 322 15.58 -8.37 1.99
N ASP A 323 15.06 -8.33 3.20
CA ASP A 323 13.64 -8.52 3.51
C ASP A 323 12.88 -7.19 3.52
N LEU A 324 11.55 -7.25 3.65
CA LEU A 324 10.67 -6.06 3.61
C LEU A 324 10.95 -5.04 4.74
N THR A 325 11.50 -5.41 5.90
CA THR A 325 11.91 -4.42 6.92
C THR A 325 13.05 -3.52 6.42
N GLN A 326 13.84 -3.99 5.45
CA GLN A 326 14.93 -3.27 4.82
C GLN A 326 14.52 -2.54 3.53
N TRP A 327 13.22 -2.46 3.22
CA TRP A 327 12.66 -1.78 2.05
C TRP A 327 13.24 -0.37 1.85
N THR A 328 13.30 0.46 2.89
CA THR A 328 13.88 1.80 2.81
C THR A 328 15.32 1.79 2.32
N ALA A 329 16.10 0.79 2.74
CA ALA A 329 17.48 0.62 2.30
C ALA A 329 17.58 0.08 0.86
N MET A 330 16.57 -0.63 0.36
CA MET A 330 16.44 -1.00 -1.07
C MET A 330 16.07 0.19 -1.96
N VAL A 331 15.33 1.17 -1.44
CA VAL A 331 15.01 2.41 -2.17
C VAL A 331 16.19 3.37 -2.16
N ILE A 332 16.81 3.60 -0.99
CA ILE A 332 17.96 4.51 -0.86
C ILE A 332 19.23 3.91 -1.48
N GLU A 333 19.45 2.60 -1.42
CA GLU A 333 20.57 1.91 -2.05
C GLU A 333 20.04 0.76 -2.94
N PRO A 334 19.70 1.06 -4.21
CA PRO A 334 18.98 0.18 -5.14
C PRO A 334 19.42 -1.27 -5.10
N ASP A 335 18.45 -2.15 -4.86
CA ASP A 335 18.71 -3.58 -4.84
C ASP A 335 18.56 -4.19 -6.24
N THR A 336 19.70 -4.45 -6.88
CA THR A 336 19.77 -5.09 -8.20
C THR A 336 19.85 -6.62 -8.11
N THR A 337 19.39 -7.22 -7.00
CA THR A 337 19.33 -8.68 -6.80
C THR A 337 17.92 -9.25 -6.91
N GLY A 338 16.96 -8.45 -7.40
CA GLY A 338 15.62 -8.93 -7.70
C GLY A 338 15.59 -9.87 -8.90
N PHE A 339 14.55 -10.69 -8.98
CA PHE A 339 14.35 -11.64 -10.06
C PHE A 339 12.87 -12.03 -10.22
N VAL A 340 12.51 -12.65 -11.33
CA VAL A 340 11.21 -13.31 -11.54
C VAL A 340 11.39 -14.82 -11.52
N ALA A 341 10.53 -15.49 -10.77
CA ALA A 341 10.38 -16.94 -10.81
C ALA A 341 9.02 -17.33 -11.41
N GLN A 342 8.98 -18.51 -12.03
CA GLN A 342 7.73 -19.18 -12.41
C GLN A 342 7.50 -20.39 -11.49
N TYR A 343 6.23 -20.71 -11.22
CA TYR A 343 5.78 -21.86 -10.43
C TYR A 343 4.59 -22.53 -11.13
N ASP A 344 4.68 -23.83 -11.37
CA ASP A 344 3.64 -24.63 -12.00
C ASP A 344 2.76 -25.31 -10.94
N THR A 345 1.50 -24.87 -10.79
CA THR A 345 0.60 -25.39 -9.75
C THR A 345 0.20 -26.85 -9.95
N GLY A 346 0.37 -27.41 -11.16
CA GLY A 346 0.03 -28.79 -11.46
C GLY A 346 1.18 -29.78 -11.33
N SER A 347 2.42 -29.31 -11.12
CA SER A 347 3.61 -30.16 -10.89
C SER A 347 4.44 -29.78 -9.66
N GLY A 348 4.14 -28.63 -9.03
CA GLY A 348 4.90 -28.07 -7.91
C GLY A 348 6.32 -27.61 -8.27
N GLN A 349 6.68 -27.63 -9.56
CA GLN A 349 8.01 -27.26 -10.04
C GLN A 349 8.14 -25.74 -10.20
N TYR A 350 9.36 -25.24 -10.01
CA TYR A 350 9.68 -23.82 -10.12
C TYR A 350 11.02 -23.57 -10.77
N SER A 351 11.21 -22.39 -11.34
CA SER A 351 12.50 -21.91 -11.83
C SER A 351 12.58 -20.39 -11.82
N ILE A 352 13.79 -19.85 -11.62
CA ILE A 352 14.08 -18.44 -11.91
C ILE A 352 14.20 -18.31 -13.44
N ILE A 353 13.49 -17.34 -14.03
CA ILE A 353 13.46 -17.13 -15.48
C ILE A 353 14.17 -15.85 -15.92
N TRP A 354 14.28 -14.86 -15.03
CA TRP A 354 14.86 -13.54 -15.32
C TRP A 354 15.44 -12.96 -14.03
N ASP A 355 16.70 -12.51 -14.05
CA ASP A 355 17.42 -12.06 -12.85
C ASP A 355 18.05 -10.66 -13.00
N LYS A 356 18.67 -10.18 -11.91
CA LYS A 356 19.41 -8.89 -11.81
C LYS A 356 18.52 -7.63 -11.96
N LEU A 357 17.26 -7.75 -11.58
CA LEU A 357 16.26 -6.67 -11.62
C LEU A 357 16.41 -5.69 -10.44
N TRP A 358 16.11 -4.42 -10.71
CA TRP A 358 16.22 -3.28 -9.78
C TRP A 358 14.95 -3.14 -8.93
N TYR A 359 14.83 -3.98 -7.90
CA TYR A 359 13.65 -4.08 -7.04
C TYR A 359 12.34 -4.17 -7.87
N PRO A 360 12.05 -5.34 -8.48
CA PRO A 360 10.81 -5.54 -9.21
C PRO A 360 9.62 -5.54 -8.25
N THR A 361 8.77 -4.50 -8.32
CA THR A 361 7.53 -4.44 -7.54
C THR A 361 6.48 -5.33 -8.17
N SER A 362 6.06 -4.98 -9.38
CA SER A 362 4.96 -5.61 -10.09
C SER A 362 5.40 -6.58 -11.17
N ILE A 363 4.47 -7.47 -11.48
CA ILE A 363 4.49 -8.33 -12.66
C ILE A 363 3.06 -8.44 -13.19
N GLU A 364 2.91 -8.34 -14.50
CA GLU A 364 1.65 -8.51 -15.22
C GLU A 364 1.91 -9.25 -16.54
N ILE A 365 0.91 -9.89 -17.12
CA ILE A 365 1.02 -10.62 -18.40
C ILE A 365 0.34 -9.85 -19.53
N THR A 366 0.93 -9.91 -20.73
CA THR A 366 0.33 -9.35 -21.96
C THR A 366 -0.91 -10.13 -22.40
N ASP A 367 -1.85 -9.48 -23.10
CA ASP A 367 -3.11 -10.11 -23.53
C ASP A 367 -2.88 -11.30 -24.50
N ASP A 368 -1.84 -11.22 -25.34
CA ASP A 368 -1.41 -12.32 -26.22
C ASP A 368 -0.68 -13.46 -25.47
N ARG A 369 -0.45 -13.26 -24.16
CA ARG A 369 0.31 -14.10 -23.24
C ARG A 369 1.72 -14.46 -23.72
N THR A 370 2.35 -13.67 -24.59
CA THR A 370 3.71 -13.93 -25.10
C THR A 370 4.82 -13.32 -24.26
N ALA A 371 4.51 -12.30 -23.46
CA ALA A 371 5.45 -11.57 -22.63
C ALA A 371 4.90 -11.20 -21.24
N LEU A 372 5.84 -10.97 -20.33
CA LEU A 372 5.62 -10.43 -18.99
C LEU A 372 6.07 -8.96 -18.96
N LEU A 373 5.30 -8.10 -18.30
CA LEU A 373 5.63 -6.71 -18.00
C LEU A 373 6.03 -6.63 -16.52
N VAL A 374 7.22 -6.11 -16.22
CA VAL A 374 7.77 -6.04 -14.86
C VAL A 374 8.20 -4.61 -14.55
N ALA A 375 7.70 -4.07 -13.43
CA ALA A 375 7.97 -2.71 -12.98
C ALA A 375 9.16 -2.70 -12.01
N GLU A 376 10.19 -1.92 -12.31
CA GLU A 376 11.39 -1.77 -11.47
C GLU A 376 11.30 -0.47 -10.65
N PHE A 377 11.11 -0.58 -9.32
CA PHE A 377 10.90 0.56 -8.43
C PHE A 377 11.99 1.62 -8.58
N SER A 378 13.23 1.17 -8.43
CA SER A 378 14.38 2.05 -8.25
C SER A 378 14.98 2.51 -9.57
N SER A 379 14.63 1.91 -10.72
CA SER A 379 15.09 2.35 -12.05
C SER A 379 14.09 3.25 -12.78
N ARG A 380 12.83 3.34 -12.29
CA ARG A 380 11.71 4.10 -12.89
C ARG A 380 11.37 3.62 -14.30
N LYS A 381 11.38 2.30 -14.49
CA LYS A 381 11.12 1.63 -15.78
C LYS A 381 10.09 0.52 -15.64
N VAL A 382 9.49 0.18 -16.77
CA VAL A 382 8.83 -1.10 -16.98
C VAL A 382 9.56 -1.83 -18.10
N LEU A 383 9.90 -3.09 -17.84
CA LEU A 383 10.63 -3.95 -18.76
C LEU A 383 9.70 -5.05 -19.28
N LYS A 384 9.80 -5.39 -20.57
CA LYS A 384 9.04 -6.45 -21.23
C LYS A 384 9.96 -7.65 -21.48
N TYR A 385 9.62 -8.82 -20.96
CA TYR A 385 10.37 -10.07 -21.13
C TYR A 385 9.53 -11.12 -21.83
N TYR A 386 10.09 -11.74 -22.87
CA TYR A 386 9.35 -12.67 -23.73
C TYR A 386 9.40 -14.10 -23.17
N ILE A 387 8.24 -14.67 -22.83
CA ILE A 387 8.08 -16.05 -22.35
C ILE A 387 7.74 -17.06 -23.46
N LYS A 388 7.25 -16.59 -24.61
CA LYS A 388 6.86 -17.40 -25.79
C LYS A 388 7.36 -16.74 -27.09
N GLY A 389 7.29 -17.46 -28.20
CA GLY A 389 7.68 -16.97 -29.53
C GLY A 389 9.21 -16.84 -29.78
N PRO A 390 9.63 -16.30 -30.94
CA PRO A 390 11.04 -16.27 -31.35
C PRO A 390 11.97 -15.42 -30.47
N LYS A 391 11.42 -14.43 -29.74
CA LYS A 391 12.15 -13.60 -28.78
C LYS A 391 12.32 -14.25 -27.38
N LYS A 392 11.83 -15.47 -27.16
CA LYS A 392 11.78 -16.09 -25.82
C LYS A 392 13.12 -16.02 -25.08
N GLY A 393 13.10 -15.51 -23.86
CA GLY A 393 14.29 -15.31 -23.00
C GLY A 393 14.98 -13.96 -23.16
N THR A 394 14.60 -13.15 -24.15
CA THR A 394 15.07 -11.75 -24.29
C THR A 394 14.14 -10.78 -23.56
N SER A 395 14.65 -9.59 -23.25
CA SER A 395 13.87 -8.46 -22.73
C SER A 395 14.23 -7.14 -23.40
N GLU A 396 13.32 -6.19 -23.31
CA GLU A 396 13.44 -4.82 -23.80
C GLU A 396 12.78 -3.82 -22.83
N ILE A 397 13.15 -2.54 -22.92
CA ILE A 397 12.48 -1.48 -22.15
C ILE A 397 11.12 -1.20 -22.81
N TRP A 398 10.05 -1.21 -22.02
CA TRP A 398 8.67 -0.93 -22.45
C TRP A 398 8.23 0.48 -22.04
N VAL A 399 8.62 0.91 -20.84
CA VAL A 399 8.47 2.30 -20.38
C VAL A 399 9.75 2.74 -19.68
N GLU A 400 10.15 4.00 -19.89
CA GLU A 400 11.25 4.64 -19.17
C GLU A 400 10.88 6.03 -18.65
N ASN A 401 11.72 6.55 -17.76
CA ASN A 401 11.62 7.90 -17.20
C ASN A 401 10.25 8.20 -16.57
N LEU A 402 9.71 7.21 -15.85
CA LEU A 402 8.46 7.36 -15.10
C LEU A 402 8.54 8.56 -14.14
N PRO A 403 7.42 9.29 -13.90
CA PRO A 403 7.37 10.52 -13.10
C PRO A 403 7.54 10.30 -11.57
N GLY A 404 8.19 9.22 -11.15
CA GLY A 404 8.34 8.75 -9.78
C GLY A 404 8.71 7.25 -9.78
N GLU A 405 8.61 6.61 -8.62
CA GLU A 405 8.87 5.18 -8.47
C GLU A 405 7.55 4.37 -8.62
N SER A 406 7.54 3.25 -9.35
CA SER A 406 6.31 2.51 -9.70
C SER A 406 5.93 1.38 -8.73
N ASP A 407 4.65 1.29 -8.38
CA ASP A 407 4.08 0.17 -7.61
C ASP A 407 3.32 -0.81 -8.55
N HIS A 408 2.26 -1.48 -8.09
CA HIS A 408 1.59 -2.54 -8.85
C HIS A 408 0.94 -2.07 -10.18
N LEU A 409 1.57 -2.42 -11.29
CA LEU A 409 1.01 -2.42 -12.66
C LEU A 409 -0.09 -3.48 -12.80
N ILE A 410 -1.28 -3.09 -13.29
CA ILE A 410 -2.47 -3.95 -13.40
C ILE A 410 -3.11 -3.84 -14.78
N ARG A 411 -3.46 -4.96 -15.40
CA ARG A 411 -4.27 -5.00 -16.63
C ARG A 411 -5.68 -4.45 -16.37
N SER A 412 -6.12 -3.47 -17.17
CA SER A 412 -7.50 -2.95 -17.13
C SER A 412 -8.54 -4.06 -17.43
N ALA A 413 -9.74 -3.94 -16.88
CA ALA A 413 -10.86 -4.82 -17.20
C ALA A 413 -11.46 -4.61 -18.62
N ASP A 414 -11.01 -3.60 -19.38
CA ASP A 414 -11.47 -3.38 -20.75
C ASP A 414 -10.94 -4.47 -21.70
N LYS A 415 -11.84 -5.39 -22.09
CA LYS A 415 -11.57 -6.50 -23.02
C LYS A 415 -11.50 -6.07 -24.49
N THR A 416 -11.73 -4.79 -24.81
CA THR A 416 -11.65 -4.22 -26.16
C THR A 416 -10.32 -3.53 -26.46
N LYS A 417 -9.53 -3.23 -25.42
CA LYS A 417 -8.22 -2.57 -25.53
C LYS A 417 -7.27 -3.07 -24.46
N GLU A 418 -6.06 -3.44 -24.86
CA GLU A 418 -4.96 -3.71 -23.94
C GLU A 418 -4.44 -2.38 -23.35
N THR A 419 -4.91 -2.05 -22.15
CA THR A 419 -4.42 -0.92 -21.33
C THR A 419 -4.17 -1.36 -19.89
N TYR A 420 -3.33 -0.60 -19.18
CA TYR A 420 -2.86 -0.92 -17.84
C TYR A 420 -2.91 0.29 -16.90
N TRP A 421 -3.26 0.05 -15.64
CA TRP A 421 -3.19 1.03 -14.57
C TRP A 421 -1.87 0.90 -13.80
N MET A 422 -1.19 2.01 -13.55
CA MET A 422 0.08 2.05 -12.80
C MET A 422 0.08 3.19 -11.77
N PRO A 423 0.04 2.90 -10.46
CA PRO A 423 0.34 3.88 -9.41
C PRO A 423 1.80 4.32 -9.45
N ILE A 424 2.03 5.62 -9.22
CA ILE A 424 3.37 6.21 -9.12
C ILE A 424 3.55 6.80 -7.71
N VAL A 425 4.45 6.18 -6.96
CA VAL A 425 4.89 6.58 -5.62
C VAL A 425 5.84 7.76 -5.74
N ASN A 426 5.74 8.71 -4.79
CA ASN A 426 6.54 9.93 -4.73
C ASN A 426 6.52 10.77 -6.02
N ALA A 427 5.40 10.81 -6.74
CA ALA A 427 5.33 11.44 -8.06
C ALA A 427 5.82 12.91 -8.05
N ARG A 428 6.68 13.27 -9.01
CA ARG A 428 7.39 14.56 -9.07
C ARG A 428 7.95 14.87 -10.46
N ASN A 429 8.39 16.11 -10.65
CA ASN A 429 9.00 16.64 -11.87
C ASN A 429 10.24 17.49 -11.53
N GLN A 430 11.02 17.91 -12.53
CA GLN A 430 12.29 18.63 -12.33
C GLN A 430 12.16 19.95 -11.54
N SER A 431 10.96 20.57 -11.49
CA SER A 431 10.76 21.77 -10.66
C SER A 431 10.72 21.50 -9.16
N LYS A 432 10.48 20.24 -8.74
CA LYS A 432 10.34 19.81 -7.34
C LYS A 432 10.92 18.40 -7.10
N PRO A 433 12.24 18.20 -7.29
CA PRO A 433 12.92 16.95 -6.93
C PRO A 433 12.89 16.73 -5.40
N ASN A 434 13.03 15.48 -4.97
CA ASN A 434 13.15 15.13 -3.54
C ASN A 434 14.61 14.80 -3.15
N LEU A 435 14.83 14.43 -1.89
CA LEU A 435 16.16 14.11 -1.40
C LEU A 435 16.77 12.85 -2.04
N LEU A 436 15.96 11.91 -2.52
CA LEU A 436 16.45 10.72 -3.23
C LEU A 436 17.10 11.11 -4.56
N ASP A 437 16.48 12.03 -5.31
CA ASP A 437 17.04 12.55 -6.56
C ASP A 437 18.36 13.29 -6.32
N PHE A 438 18.41 14.16 -5.30
CA PHE A 438 19.61 14.89 -4.91
C PHE A 438 20.77 13.97 -4.49
N MET A 439 20.47 12.80 -3.94
CA MET A 439 21.47 11.84 -3.47
C MET A 439 21.82 10.74 -4.48
N SER A 440 21.12 10.62 -5.62
CA SER A 440 21.24 9.50 -6.56
C SER A 440 22.69 9.22 -7.03
N ASP A 441 23.40 10.28 -7.41
CA ASP A 441 24.82 10.35 -7.80
C ASP A 441 25.82 10.32 -6.62
N LYS A 442 25.34 10.22 -5.37
CA LYS A 442 26.15 10.31 -4.14
C LYS A 442 26.13 9.00 -3.33
N PRO A 443 26.65 7.88 -3.88
CA PRO A 443 26.58 6.54 -3.27
C PRO A 443 27.13 6.48 -1.84
N TYR A 444 28.27 7.13 -1.58
CA TYR A 444 28.86 7.17 -0.24
C TYR A 444 28.00 7.92 0.80
N LEU A 445 27.27 8.96 0.39
CA LEU A 445 26.36 9.68 1.29
C LEU A 445 25.14 8.83 1.63
N ARG A 446 24.56 8.14 0.63
CA ARG A 446 23.42 7.23 0.82
C ARG A 446 23.79 6.07 1.76
N LYS A 447 24.97 5.48 1.58
CA LYS A 447 25.49 4.44 2.48
C LYS A 447 25.74 4.94 3.91
N GLU A 448 26.49 6.03 4.09
CA GLU A 448 26.83 6.54 5.42
C GLU A 448 25.57 6.94 6.21
N LEU A 449 24.55 7.50 5.53
CA LEU A 449 23.26 7.83 6.14
C LEU A 449 22.52 6.58 6.62
N LEU A 450 22.39 5.54 5.78
CA LEU A 450 21.78 4.26 6.18
C LEU A 450 22.55 3.62 7.36
N ASP A 451 23.88 3.59 7.28
CA ASP A 451 24.74 3.02 8.32
C ASP A 451 24.61 3.76 9.66
N ILE A 452 24.41 5.09 9.66
CA ILE A 452 24.17 5.87 10.88
C ILE A 452 22.77 5.62 11.45
N TYR A 453 21.72 5.65 10.62
CA TYR A 453 20.35 5.37 11.05
C TYR A 453 20.21 3.95 11.62
N ALA A 454 20.85 2.96 10.99
CA ALA A 454 20.97 1.60 11.51
C ALA A 454 21.63 1.56 12.90
N LYS A 455 22.81 2.19 13.08
CA LYS A 455 23.54 2.19 14.36
C LYS A 455 22.75 2.90 15.48
N MET A 456 22.15 4.05 15.19
CA MET A 456 21.32 4.80 16.15
C MET A 456 20.06 4.03 16.52
N GLY A 457 19.32 3.53 15.53
CA GLY A 457 18.08 2.78 15.73
C GLY A 457 18.29 1.51 16.54
N ASN A 458 19.32 0.71 16.23
CA ASN A 458 19.67 -0.48 17.02
C ASN A 458 19.95 -0.14 18.50
N ARG A 459 20.65 0.97 18.81
CA ARG A 459 20.91 1.35 20.20
C ARG A 459 19.65 1.85 20.92
N ILE A 460 18.77 2.57 20.21
CA ILE A 460 17.49 3.04 20.75
C ILE A 460 16.55 1.85 21.00
N GLU A 461 16.51 0.87 20.10
CA GLU A 461 15.72 -0.36 20.22
C GLU A 461 16.15 -1.18 21.44
N GLN A 462 17.46 -1.39 21.61
CA GLN A 462 18.03 -2.03 22.81
C GLN A 462 17.63 -1.32 24.11
N LEU A 463 17.66 0.01 24.14
CA LEU A 463 17.23 0.79 25.32
C LEU A 463 15.72 0.66 25.56
N GLY A 464 14.91 0.55 24.49
CA GLY A 464 13.49 0.22 24.60
C GLY A 464 13.26 -1.15 25.23
N GLN A 465 14.02 -2.16 24.84
CA GLN A 465 13.98 -3.50 25.43
C GLN A 465 14.46 -3.51 26.90
N GLU A 466 15.58 -2.85 27.18
CA GLU A 466 16.22 -2.75 28.52
C GLU A 466 15.28 -2.07 29.54
N TYR A 467 14.58 -1.00 29.14
CA TYR A 467 13.63 -0.27 29.99
C TYR A 467 12.16 -0.69 29.80
N GLN A 468 11.88 -1.78 29.07
CA GLN A 468 10.53 -2.29 28.78
C GLN A 468 9.57 -1.21 28.20
N ASN A 469 10.11 -0.31 27.37
CA ASN A 469 9.41 0.80 26.77
C ASN A 469 9.15 0.53 25.27
N GLU A 470 7.93 0.08 24.97
CA GLU A 470 7.45 -0.26 23.63
C GLU A 470 7.61 0.89 22.62
N GLN A 471 7.31 2.13 23.03
CA GLN A 471 7.40 3.30 22.14
C GLN A 471 8.86 3.62 21.78
N LEU A 472 9.78 3.45 22.73
CA LEU A 472 11.21 3.59 22.48
C LEU A 472 11.75 2.44 21.63
N GLU A 473 11.26 1.20 21.84
CA GLU A 473 11.60 0.06 20.98
C GLU A 473 11.15 0.30 19.54
N ARG A 474 9.88 0.70 19.35
CA ARG A 474 9.29 1.01 18.04
C ARG A 474 9.99 2.17 17.33
N LEU A 475 10.37 3.23 18.05
CA LEU A 475 11.19 4.31 17.48
C LEU A 475 12.56 3.79 17.03
N GLY A 476 13.19 2.93 17.84
CA GLY A 476 14.44 2.25 17.48
C GLY A 476 14.30 1.42 16.21
N PHE A 477 13.21 0.65 16.08
CA PHE A 477 12.86 -0.10 14.88
C PHE A 477 12.66 0.81 13.65
N GLN A 478 11.88 1.88 13.78
CA GLN A 478 11.63 2.83 12.67
C GLN A 478 12.88 3.62 12.25
N MET A 479 13.85 3.79 13.16
CA MET A 479 15.16 4.36 12.83
C MET A 479 16.11 3.32 12.23
N LYS A 480 16.17 2.08 12.74
CA LYS A 480 17.10 1.05 12.25
C LYS A 480 16.78 0.63 10.82
N THR A 481 15.49 0.56 10.49
CA THR A 481 14.93 0.32 9.14
C THR A 481 14.97 1.56 8.25
N SER A 482 15.46 2.71 8.75
CA SER A 482 15.42 4.03 8.11
C SER A 482 14.03 4.54 7.69
N LEU A 483 12.94 3.81 8.00
CA LEU A 483 11.57 4.16 7.62
C LEU A 483 11.19 5.59 8.06
N GLN A 484 11.60 5.98 9.27
CA GLN A 484 11.33 7.32 9.78
C GLN A 484 12.01 8.43 8.95
N PHE A 485 13.20 8.17 8.41
CA PHE A 485 13.90 9.09 7.51
C PHE A 485 13.18 9.21 6.17
N TYR A 486 12.77 8.08 5.58
CA TYR A 486 12.02 8.07 4.31
C TYR A 486 10.73 8.90 4.42
N GLN A 487 9.91 8.64 5.44
CA GLN A 487 8.64 9.34 5.66
C GLN A 487 8.79 10.87 5.86
N GLN A 488 9.95 11.34 6.34
CA GLN A 488 10.19 12.76 6.60
C GLN A 488 10.93 13.51 5.48
N ASN A 489 11.70 12.80 4.63
CA ASN A 489 12.67 13.45 3.73
C ASN A 489 12.61 12.97 2.26
N VAL A 490 12.00 11.82 1.98
CA VAL A 490 11.93 11.21 0.63
C VAL A 490 10.48 11.08 0.15
N GLY A 491 9.61 10.57 1.04
CA GLY A 491 8.19 10.42 0.79
C GLY A 491 7.52 11.74 0.46
N ASN A 492 6.64 11.75 -0.53
CA ASN A 492 5.72 12.86 -0.77
C ASN A 492 4.28 12.35 -0.79
N ASN A 493 3.34 13.25 -0.46
CA ASN A 493 1.91 12.92 -0.42
C ASN A 493 1.25 13.12 -1.80
N TYR A 494 1.96 13.04 -2.92
CA TYR A 494 1.34 13.22 -4.23
C TYR A 494 0.65 11.92 -4.66
N GLY A 495 -0.66 11.99 -4.94
CA GLY A 495 -1.38 10.87 -5.56
C GLY A 495 -1.27 10.94 -7.08
N LEU A 496 -0.75 9.89 -7.71
CA LEU A 496 -0.70 9.73 -9.17
C LEU A 496 -0.97 8.26 -9.55
N ILE A 497 -1.84 8.06 -10.52
CA ILE A 497 -2.03 6.80 -11.25
C ILE A 497 -1.98 7.12 -12.76
N LEU A 498 -1.26 6.33 -13.54
CA LEU A 498 -1.21 6.42 -15.00
C LEU A 498 -2.11 5.37 -15.64
N GLU A 499 -2.69 5.69 -16.80
CA GLU A 499 -3.18 4.68 -17.75
C GLU A 499 -2.18 4.56 -18.92
N LEU A 500 -1.73 3.34 -19.20
CA LEU A 500 -0.75 3.00 -20.24
C LEU A 500 -1.42 2.17 -21.35
N ASP A 501 -1.01 2.35 -22.61
CA ASP A 501 -1.38 1.44 -23.72
C ASP A 501 -0.48 0.19 -23.79
N ALA A 502 -0.80 -0.76 -24.68
CA ALA A 502 -0.02 -1.97 -24.95
C ALA A 502 1.46 -1.73 -25.38
N ASN A 503 1.81 -0.50 -25.76
CA ASN A 503 3.16 -0.09 -26.18
C ASN A 503 3.90 0.68 -25.08
N GLY A 504 3.27 0.94 -23.93
CA GLY A 504 3.83 1.72 -22.82
C GLY A 504 3.55 3.24 -22.89
N ASN A 505 2.79 3.71 -23.87
CA ASN A 505 2.45 5.13 -23.98
C ASN A 505 1.47 5.53 -22.88
N ILE A 506 1.73 6.66 -22.21
CA ILE A 506 0.80 7.25 -21.24
C ILE A 506 -0.41 7.81 -22.00
N LEU A 507 -1.58 7.20 -21.82
CA LEU A 507 -2.87 7.65 -22.38
C LEU A 507 -3.50 8.78 -21.55
N GLY A 508 -3.25 8.78 -20.24
CA GLY A 508 -3.77 9.77 -19.31
C GLY A 508 -3.35 9.47 -17.88
N SER A 509 -3.79 10.33 -16.96
CA SER A 509 -3.39 10.28 -15.56
C SER A 509 -4.52 10.70 -14.61
N LEU A 510 -4.48 10.16 -13.40
CA LEU A 510 -5.39 10.49 -12.29
C LEU A 510 -4.55 11.07 -11.16
N HIS A 511 -4.93 12.25 -10.66
CA HIS A 511 -4.12 13.00 -9.69
C HIS A 511 -4.89 13.30 -8.40
N SER A 512 -4.16 13.42 -7.28
CA SER A 512 -4.60 14.04 -6.02
C SER A 512 -3.51 15.02 -5.58
N VAL A 513 -3.56 16.24 -6.12
CA VAL A 513 -2.52 17.28 -5.97
C VAL A 513 -2.41 17.77 -4.52
N ALA A 514 -3.53 17.81 -3.80
CA ALA A 514 -3.59 18.18 -2.38
C ALA A 514 -3.20 17.02 -1.44
N GLY A 515 -2.92 15.84 -1.96
CA GLY A 515 -2.46 14.67 -1.19
C GLY A 515 -3.47 14.02 -0.26
N VAL A 516 -4.77 14.22 -0.51
CA VAL A 516 -5.86 13.55 0.22
C VAL A 516 -5.77 12.03 0.06
N ASN A 517 -5.55 11.58 -1.18
CA ASN A 517 -5.43 10.16 -1.55
C ASN A 517 -4.08 9.96 -2.27
N SER A 518 -3.09 9.47 -1.54
CA SER A 518 -1.70 9.22 -1.97
C SER A 518 -1.20 7.89 -1.41
N PHE A 519 0.10 7.57 -1.49
CA PHE A 519 0.66 6.27 -1.05
C PHE A 519 -0.09 5.06 -1.64
N ILE A 520 -0.46 5.19 -2.92
CA ILE A 520 -1.27 4.21 -3.65
C ILE A 520 -0.37 3.08 -4.12
N SER A 521 -0.78 1.84 -3.87
CA SER A 521 -0.01 0.64 -4.25
C SER A 521 -0.60 -0.13 -5.42
N GLU A 522 -1.93 -0.14 -5.59
CA GLU A 522 -2.57 -0.83 -6.70
C GLU A 522 -3.85 -0.09 -7.13
N ALA A 523 -4.23 -0.21 -8.40
CA ALA A 523 -5.50 0.26 -8.93
C ALA A 523 -6.14 -0.83 -9.81
N LEU A 524 -7.09 -1.56 -9.24
CA LEU A 524 -7.82 -2.62 -9.90
C LEU A 524 -9.12 -2.07 -10.49
N GLU A 525 -9.32 -2.24 -11.80
CA GLU A 525 -10.58 -1.89 -12.45
C GLU A 525 -11.59 -3.03 -12.27
N GLY A 526 -12.76 -2.71 -11.71
CA GLY A 526 -13.88 -3.65 -11.55
C GLY A 526 -15.00 -3.38 -12.55
N GLU A 527 -15.99 -4.28 -12.58
CA GLU A 527 -17.19 -4.11 -13.40
C GLU A 527 -17.98 -2.85 -13.01
N SER A 528 -18.75 -2.32 -13.97
CA SER A 528 -19.60 -1.14 -13.79
C SER A 528 -20.98 -1.40 -14.39
N ASP A 529 -22.03 -1.05 -13.62
CA ASP A 529 -23.42 -1.10 -14.08
C ASP A 529 -23.74 -0.09 -15.20
N SER A 530 -22.81 0.84 -15.49
CA SER A 530 -22.96 1.89 -16.50
C SER A 530 -21.88 1.80 -17.58
N PRO A 531 -22.23 1.68 -18.88
CA PRO A 531 -21.23 1.64 -19.96
C PRO A 531 -20.45 2.95 -20.10
N ASN A 532 -20.95 4.04 -19.51
CA ASN A 532 -20.34 5.38 -19.50
C ASN A 532 -19.43 5.61 -18.28
N GLU A 533 -19.29 4.65 -17.37
CA GLU A 533 -18.43 4.76 -16.19
C GLU A 533 -17.31 3.70 -16.22
N ARG A 534 -16.27 3.92 -15.40
CA ARG A 534 -15.21 2.95 -15.05
C ARG A 534 -15.05 3.00 -13.54
N VAL A 535 -14.89 1.85 -12.89
CA VAL A 535 -14.83 1.78 -11.43
C VAL A 535 -13.46 1.25 -11.02
N LEU A 536 -12.65 2.10 -10.38
CA LEU A 536 -11.36 1.69 -9.83
C LEU A 536 -11.48 1.46 -8.33
N TYR A 537 -11.04 0.28 -7.89
CA TYR A 537 -10.77 -0.04 -6.50
C TYR A 537 -9.26 0.12 -6.28
N ILE A 538 -8.90 0.96 -5.31
CA ILE A 538 -7.55 1.53 -5.18
C ILE A 538 -6.99 1.16 -3.80
N GLY A 539 -5.86 0.47 -3.82
CA GLY A 539 -5.13 0.01 -2.64
C GLY A 539 -4.04 0.99 -2.19
N SER A 540 -3.64 0.89 -0.93
CA SER A 540 -2.53 1.64 -0.34
C SER A 540 -1.86 0.79 0.73
N PHE A 541 -0.53 0.81 0.79
CA PHE A 541 0.22 0.17 1.87
C PHE A 541 -0.06 0.74 3.27
N GLY A 542 -0.64 1.95 3.37
CA GLY A 542 -0.76 2.71 4.63
C GLY A 542 -2.17 3.16 5.06
N TYR A 543 -3.19 3.12 4.19
CA TYR A 543 -4.55 3.57 4.56
C TYR A 543 -5.40 2.49 5.25
N PRO A 544 -6.25 2.84 6.23
CA PRO A 544 -7.18 1.93 6.89
C PRO A 544 -8.49 1.72 6.10
N TYR A 545 -8.44 1.70 4.77
CA TYR A 545 -9.59 1.54 3.87
C TYR A 545 -9.13 1.16 2.45
N ILE A 546 -10.05 0.62 1.65
CA ILE A 546 -9.93 0.58 0.18
C ILE A 546 -10.61 1.83 -0.37
N LEU A 547 -10.01 2.50 -1.36
CA LEU A 547 -10.64 3.62 -2.06
C LEU A 547 -11.45 3.12 -3.26
N LYS A 548 -12.62 3.73 -3.53
CA LYS A 548 -13.42 3.49 -4.75
C LYS A 548 -13.57 4.80 -5.53
N LEU A 549 -13.06 4.83 -6.76
CA LEU A 549 -13.23 5.94 -7.68
C LEU A 549 -14.18 5.53 -8.82
N VAL A 550 -15.12 6.42 -9.15
CA VAL A 550 -15.98 6.28 -10.34
C VAL A 550 -15.55 7.33 -11.35
N ILE A 551 -14.96 6.89 -12.46
CA ILE A 551 -14.53 7.75 -13.56
C ILE A 551 -15.64 7.77 -14.60
N ARG A 552 -16.27 8.92 -14.78
CA ARG A 552 -17.21 9.14 -15.90
C ARG A 552 -16.41 9.32 -17.18
N LYS A 553 -16.62 8.45 -18.16
CA LYS A 553 -16.22 8.70 -19.54
C LYS A 553 -16.92 10.00 -19.96
N PRO A 554 -16.23 10.95 -20.63
CA PRO A 554 -16.92 12.12 -21.17
C PRO A 554 -18.04 11.60 -22.06
N ALA A 555 -19.25 12.15 -21.89
CA ALA A 555 -20.40 11.72 -22.68
C ALA A 555 -20.02 11.82 -24.15
N ILE A 556 -20.18 10.72 -24.90
CA ILE A 556 -20.04 10.75 -26.36
C ILE A 556 -21.13 11.68 -26.84
N ASP A 557 -20.77 12.93 -27.12
CA ASP A 557 -21.74 13.95 -27.49
C ASP A 557 -22.47 13.47 -28.73
N ILE A 558 -23.77 13.24 -28.56
CA ILE A 558 -24.62 12.71 -29.62
C ILE A 558 -24.69 13.74 -30.75
N ALA A 559 -24.57 15.05 -30.46
CA ALA A 559 -24.43 16.06 -31.50
C ALA A 559 -23.11 15.92 -32.27
N SER A 560 -21.96 15.62 -31.64
CA SER A 560 -20.70 15.35 -32.34
C SER A 560 -20.77 14.13 -33.27
N ARG A 561 -21.38 13.01 -32.83
CA ARG A 561 -21.61 11.85 -33.72
C ARG A 561 -22.62 12.15 -34.83
N LEU A 562 -23.71 12.85 -34.51
CA LEU A 562 -24.68 13.29 -35.52
C LEU A 562 -24.09 14.31 -36.49
N ALA A 563 -23.15 15.15 -36.08
CA ALA A 563 -22.44 16.09 -36.94
C ALA A 563 -21.50 15.37 -37.91
N VAL A 564 -20.77 14.33 -37.45
CA VAL A 564 -19.98 13.45 -38.33
C VAL A 564 -20.89 12.73 -39.34
N VAL A 565 -22.05 12.22 -38.91
CA VAL A 565 -23.03 11.56 -39.80
C VAL A 565 -23.68 12.55 -40.78
N ALA A 566 -24.02 13.77 -40.35
CA ALA A 566 -24.60 14.80 -41.21
C ALA A 566 -23.59 15.35 -42.22
N ALA A 567 -22.32 15.52 -41.82
CA ALA A 567 -21.22 15.87 -42.71
C ALA A 567 -20.96 14.77 -43.75
N ALA A 568 -21.03 13.49 -43.35
CA ALA A 568 -20.95 12.36 -44.27
C ALA A 568 -22.17 12.24 -45.21
N ALA A 569 -23.35 12.73 -44.79
CA ALA A 569 -24.59 12.70 -45.57
C ALA A 569 -24.79 13.90 -46.52
N GLN A 570 -23.95 14.95 -46.42
CA GLN A 570 -24.09 16.23 -47.17
C GLN A 570 -25.48 16.91 -47.03
N GLN A 571 -26.20 16.67 -45.93
CA GLN A 571 -27.53 17.25 -45.71
C GLN A 571 -27.53 18.20 -44.51
N THR A 572 -27.98 19.44 -44.73
CA THR A 572 -28.21 20.44 -43.67
C THR A 572 -29.37 20.00 -42.78
N PRO A 573 -29.21 19.92 -41.45
CA PRO A 573 -30.29 19.52 -40.54
C PRO A 573 -31.36 20.62 -40.46
N THR A 574 -32.59 20.28 -40.86
CA THR A 574 -33.74 21.19 -40.77
C THR A 574 -34.34 21.16 -39.37
N ILE A 575 -34.15 22.25 -38.60
CA ILE A 575 -34.75 22.40 -37.26
C ILE A 575 -36.20 22.87 -37.40
N VAL A 576 -37.15 22.04 -36.97
CA VAL A 576 -38.58 22.39 -36.91
C VAL A 576 -38.95 22.83 -35.49
N SER A 577 -39.58 24.01 -35.36
CA SER A 577 -40.05 24.51 -34.07
C SER A 577 -41.40 23.90 -33.69
N LEU A 578 -41.50 23.34 -32.47
CA LEU A 578 -42.70 22.64 -31.97
C LEU A 578 -43.87 23.56 -31.56
N ASN A 579 -43.77 24.86 -31.84
CA ASN A 579 -44.81 25.85 -31.52
C ASN A 579 -45.89 26.00 -32.62
N ASP A 580 -45.86 25.22 -33.70
CA ASP A 580 -46.89 25.22 -34.74
C ASP A 580 -48.06 24.26 -34.41
N PRO A 581 -49.31 24.77 -34.26
CA PRO A 581 -50.51 23.94 -34.06
C PRO A 581 -50.77 22.90 -35.17
N ALA A 582 -50.22 23.05 -36.37
CA ALA A 582 -50.33 22.07 -37.45
C ALA A 582 -49.48 20.82 -37.18
N ALA A 583 -48.29 20.97 -36.61
CA ALA A 583 -47.38 19.85 -36.32
C ALA A 583 -47.97 18.91 -35.24
N LEU A 584 -48.52 19.48 -34.16
CA LEU A 584 -49.19 18.73 -33.09
C LEU A 584 -50.36 17.87 -33.60
N ARG A 585 -51.11 18.35 -34.61
CA ARG A 585 -52.23 17.61 -35.22
C ARG A 585 -51.79 16.41 -36.07
N MET A 586 -50.56 16.38 -36.57
CA MET A 586 -50.02 15.19 -37.24
C MET A 586 -49.61 14.12 -36.23
N ILE A 587 -48.97 14.50 -35.12
CA ILE A 587 -48.53 13.57 -34.06
C ILE A 587 -49.74 12.86 -33.43
N GLN A 588 -50.84 13.56 -33.16
CA GLN A 588 -52.06 12.94 -32.63
C GLN A 588 -52.75 11.94 -33.59
N ARG A 589 -52.40 11.93 -34.88
CA ARG A 589 -52.95 10.99 -35.88
C ARG A 589 -52.13 9.72 -36.10
N SER A 590 -50.88 9.65 -35.61
CA SER A 590 -50.00 8.49 -35.82
C SER A 590 -50.13 7.38 -34.78
N GLY A 591 -50.96 7.55 -33.75
CA GLY A 591 -51.36 6.48 -32.82
C GLY A 591 -50.35 6.08 -31.73
N TYR A 592 -49.23 6.80 -31.59
CA TYR A 592 -48.24 6.52 -30.55
C TYR A 592 -48.62 7.11 -29.19
N SER A 593 -48.67 6.28 -28.14
CA SER A 593 -48.79 6.75 -26.75
C SER A 593 -47.41 7.11 -26.19
N ALA A 594 -47.19 8.38 -25.86
CA ALA A 594 -46.02 8.80 -25.11
C ALA A 594 -46.22 8.54 -23.60
N ALA A 595 -45.27 7.86 -22.97
CA ALA A 595 -45.20 7.79 -21.51
C ALA A 595 -44.60 9.11 -20.99
N ILE A 596 -45.45 9.99 -20.45
CA ILE A 596 -45.05 11.31 -19.95
C ILE A 596 -44.78 11.20 -18.45
N SER A 597 -43.50 11.20 -18.06
CA SER A 597 -43.08 11.49 -16.69
C SER A 597 -43.01 13.00 -16.49
N ASN A 598 -43.88 13.56 -15.66
CA ASN A 598 -43.79 14.97 -15.26
C ASN A 598 -42.60 15.19 -14.33
N ASP A 599 -41.56 15.87 -14.81
CA ASP A 599 -40.65 16.62 -13.96
C ASP A 599 -40.18 17.90 -14.66
N THR A 600 -40.06 19.02 -13.93
CA THR A 600 -40.18 20.35 -14.54
C THR A 600 -38.85 21.09 -14.78
N ALA A 601 -38.16 20.76 -15.89
CA ALA A 601 -37.25 21.69 -16.57
C ALA A 601 -36.94 21.24 -18.02
N THR A 602 -36.82 22.21 -18.95
CA THR A 602 -36.28 22.03 -20.33
C THR A 602 -36.81 20.85 -21.16
N ASN A 603 -38.01 21.00 -21.74
CA ASN A 603 -38.49 20.11 -22.80
C ASN A 603 -37.69 20.30 -24.10
N ILE A 604 -36.83 19.34 -24.45
CA ILE A 604 -36.26 19.18 -25.80
C ILE A 604 -36.54 17.75 -26.28
N GLY A 605 -37.68 17.54 -26.92
CA GLY A 605 -38.01 16.29 -27.60
C GLY A 605 -37.58 16.33 -29.06
N MET A 606 -36.50 15.62 -29.43
CA MET A 606 -36.14 15.42 -30.83
C MET A 606 -36.87 14.20 -31.41
N ILE A 607 -37.48 14.36 -32.59
CA ILE A 607 -38.08 13.26 -33.37
C ILE A 607 -37.11 12.90 -34.49
N SER A 608 -36.67 11.64 -34.54
CA SER A 608 -35.73 11.14 -35.56
C SER A 608 -36.37 11.07 -36.96
N PRO A 609 -35.74 11.63 -38.01
CA PRO A 609 -36.16 11.40 -39.39
C PRO A 609 -35.82 10.00 -39.93
N LEU A 610 -34.85 9.30 -39.31
CA LEU A 610 -34.41 7.95 -39.71
C LEU A 610 -35.41 6.86 -39.31
N LEU A 611 -36.57 6.84 -39.98
CA LEU A 611 -37.42 5.64 -40.11
C LEU A 611 -38.30 5.66 -41.40
N LEU A 612 -38.18 6.69 -42.24
CA LEU A 612 -39.10 6.95 -43.36
C LEU A 612 -38.61 6.46 -44.74
N HIS A 613 -37.54 5.66 -44.81
CA HIS A 613 -37.00 5.13 -46.08
C HIS A 613 -36.47 3.68 -46.01
N GLN A 614 -37.24 2.78 -45.37
CA GLN A 614 -37.07 1.32 -45.55
C GLN A 614 -38.40 0.58 -45.81
N SER A 615 -39.17 1.10 -46.77
CA SER A 615 -40.09 0.29 -47.58
C SER A 615 -40.20 0.91 -48.98
N LEU A 616 -40.81 0.21 -49.94
CA LEU A 616 -40.93 0.58 -51.36
C LEU A 616 -39.60 0.60 -52.15
N ASN A 617 -39.03 -0.58 -52.44
CA ASN A 617 -38.47 -0.94 -53.78
C ASN A 617 -37.91 -2.37 -53.82
N SER A 618 -38.77 -3.39 -54.01
CA SER A 618 -38.34 -4.77 -54.30
C SER A 618 -39.46 -5.71 -54.83
N THR A 619 -40.21 -5.28 -55.85
CA THR A 619 -41.26 -6.10 -56.48
C THR A 619 -40.86 -6.68 -57.84
N THR A 620 -40.07 -7.77 -57.88
CA THR A 620 -40.03 -8.74 -59.02
C THR A 620 -39.27 -10.03 -58.66
N ALA A 621 -39.94 -10.98 -58.01
CA ALA A 621 -39.65 -12.43 -58.02
C ALA A 621 -40.84 -13.13 -57.33
N ALA A 622 -41.84 -13.57 -58.11
CA ALA A 622 -41.94 -14.92 -58.68
C ALA A 622 -42.48 -15.95 -57.66
N ASN A 623 -43.65 -16.51 -57.99
CA ASN A 623 -44.42 -17.46 -57.17
C ASN A 623 -43.61 -18.69 -56.74
N GLN A 624 -43.89 -19.24 -55.54
CA GLN A 624 -44.45 -20.61 -55.40
C GLN A 624 -44.78 -20.97 -53.93
N TRP A 625 -45.89 -21.72 -53.76
CA TRP A 625 -46.27 -22.63 -52.66
C TRP A 625 -46.36 -22.01 -51.23
N SER A 626 -47.49 -21.91 -50.51
CA SER A 626 -48.73 -22.69 -50.30
C SER A 626 -48.73 -23.54 -49.02
N SER A 627 -49.68 -23.24 -48.11
CA SER A 627 -50.11 -24.07 -46.95
C SER A 627 -49.10 -24.21 -45.78
N VAL A 628 -49.45 -24.50 -44.53
CA VAL A 628 -50.75 -24.48 -43.80
C VAL A 628 -50.48 -24.41 -42.27
N ARG A 629 -51.54 -24.16 -41.48
CA ARG A 629 -51.77 -24.40 -40.02
C ARG A 629 -50.76 -25.34 -39.27
N HIS A 630 -50.52 -25.23 -37.95
CA HIS A 630 -51.25 -24.51 -36.88
C HIS A 630 -50.38 -24.25 -35.63
N ARG A 631 -51.01 -23.58 -34.66
CA ARG A 631 -50.61 -23.39 -33.25
C ARG A 631 -50.10 -24.68 -32.58
N TYR A 632 -49.15 -24.55 -31.66
CA TYR A 632 -49.49 -24.36 -30.24
C TYR A 632 -48.55 -23.33 -29.60
#